data_AF-A0A5R9NZ80-F1
#
_entry.id   AF-A0A5R9NZ80-F1
#
_cell.length_a   1.000
_cell.length_b   1.000
_cell.length_c   1.000
_cell.angle_alpha   90.00
_cell.angle_beta   90.00
_cell.angle_gamma   90.00
#
_symmetry.space_group_name_H-M   'P 1'
#
loop_
_entity.id
_entity.type
_entity.pdbx_description
1 polymer ?
#
loop_
_entity_poly.entity_id
_entity_poly.type
_entity_poly.pdbx_seq_one_letter_code
_entity_poly.pdbx_strand_id
1 'polypeptide(L)'
;MAKTAKIEKPRSDFKIGDFPTLERAAKDYDAKMGRTRYHQHLLNCVANLAEGVEAGAVRNVIFQDSKHTLGTVIHHVWSLEMRRAVHANESEWNYDTKEAMNYFPFSGINDIRALGNKLQKLKQPGSHKDALQGFVDELRPLIDAVEYLKTRLVKGRAPNTRPPAPVNPNKDVKTCPCCFRSIAVRGGKMVHHGYDRPGDGHQTDSCWGIRYAPLEVSTEGLEWLIGFHDQKLKEDKLELKNLPNATKISILVQNPRLKLETYTPEDKGWKKAYDYRKGELEGDIRNRRFNLTIYRRHLKEWIKWHEDRGKTLDIPDSVKDGEAE
;
A
#
# COMPACT_ATOMS: atom_id res chain seq x y z
N MET A 1 39.12 -6.13 -1.88
CA MET A 1 38.10 -5.22 -2.42
C MET A 1 37.79 -5.62 -3.86
N ALA A 2 36.64 -6.25 -4.12
CA ALA A 2 36.24 -6.62 -5.47
C ALA A 2 35.88 -5.34 -6.26
N LYS A 3 36.64 -5.05 -7.33
CA LYS A 3 36.30 -3.96 -8.26
C LYS A 3 34.95 -4.28 -8.87
N THR A 4 33.91 -3.53 -8.50
CA THR A 4 32.62 -3.58 -9.17
C THR A 4 32.85 -3.17 -10.61
N ALA A 5 32.70 -4.09 -11.56
CA ALA A 5 32.79 -3.77 -12.98
C ALA A 5 31.84 -2.61 -13.29
N LYS A 6 32.35 -1.55 -13.95
CA LYS A 6 31.51 -0.44 -14.37
C LYS A 6 30.50 -0.97 -15.38
N ILE A 7 29.22 -0.95 -15.02
CA ILE A 7 28.13 -1.24 -15.95
C ILE A 7 28.10 -0.08 -16.96
N GLU A 8 28.42 -0.37 -18.22
CA GLU A 8 28.37 0.58 -19.33
C GLU A 8 26.94 1.09 -19.57
N LYS A 9 26.81 2.31 -20.10
CA LYS A 9 25.50 2.90 -20.42
C LYS A 9 24.91 2.15 -21.62
N PRO A 10 23.75 1.47 -21.48
CA PRO A 10 23.10 0.83 -22.62
C PRO A 10 22.48 1.88 -23.55
N ARG A 11 22.03 1.45 -24.73
CA ARG A 11 21.25 2.30 -25.64
C ARG A 11 19.95 2.78 -24.98
N SER A 12 19.52 4.00 -25.27
CA SER A 12 18.35 4.67 -24.69
C SER A 12 17.25 4.99 -25.70
N ASP A 13 17.47 4.69 -26.98
CA ASP A 13 16.60 5.05 -28.10
C ASP A 13 15.49 4.03 -28.40
N PHE A 14 15.31 3.04 -27.52
CA PHE A 14 14.29 2.01 -27.67
C PHE A 14 12.87 2.54 -27.38
N LYS A 15 11.89 2.01 -28.09
CA LYS A 15 10.47 2.36 -28.03
C LYS A 15 9.64 1.09 -27.93
N ILE A 16 8.34 1.23 -27.62
CA ILE A 16 7.46 0.06 -27.48
C ILE A 16 7.43 -0.84 -28.72
N GLY A 17 7.55 -0.25 -29.92
CA GLY A 17 7.52 -0.98 -31.18
C GLY A 17 8.73 -1.89 -31.40
N ASP A 18 9.79 -1.72 -30.61
CA ASP A 18 10.93 -2.64 -30.59
C ASP A 18 10.63 -3.92 -29.78
N PHE A 19 9.50 -3.96 -29.06
CA PHE A 19 9.05 -5.07 -28.20
C PHE A 19 7.66 -5.58 -28.63
N PRO A 20 7.52 -6.09 -29.87
CA PRO A 20 6.22 -6.48 -30.43
C PRO A 20 5.50 -7.57 -29.63
N THR A 21 6.22 -8.45 -28.93
CA THR A 21 5.62 -9.48 -28.08
C THR A 21 4.98 -8.86 -26.83
N LEU A 22 5.66 -7.91 -26.19
CA LEU A 22 5.08 -7.19 -25.05
C LEU A 22 3.90 -6.31 -25.46
N GLU A 23 4.03 -5.60 -26.58
CA GLU A 23 2.99 -4.69 -27.06
C GLU A 23 1.70 -5.45 -27.38
N ARG A 24 1.81 -6.56 -28.12
CA ARG A 24 0.66 -7.43 -28.42
C ARG A 24 0.01 -7.95 -27.15
N ALA A 25 0.79 -8.52 -26.22
CA ALA A 25 0.24 -9.09 -25.00
C ALA A 25 -0.46 -8.05 -24.11
N ALA A 26 0.06 -6.82 -24.05
CA ALA A 26 -0.58 -5.75 -23.30
C ALA A 26 -1.92 -5.32 -23.93
N LYS A 27 -1.99 -5.23 -25.27
CA LYS A 27 -3.24 -4.93 -25.99
C LYS A 27 -4.28 -6.05 -25.81
N ASP A 28 -3.85 -7.30 -25.90
CA ASP A 28 -4.68 -8.48 -25.66
C ASP A 28 -5.27 -8.50 -24.25
N TYR A 29 -4.45 -8.14 -23.25
CA TYR A 29 -4.89 -8.05 -21.87
C TYR A 29 -5.98 -6.98 -21.70
N ASP A 30 -5.75 -5.78 -22.24
CA ASP A 30 -6.71 -4.67 -22.17
C ASP A 30 -8.05 -5.03 -22.83
N ALA A 31 -8.01 -5.71 -23.98
CA ALA A 31 -9.21 -6.18 -24.68
C ALA A 31 -10.00 -7.20 -23.85
N LYS A 32 -9.33 -8.17 -23.21
CA LYS A 32 -9.99 -9.23 -22.41
C LYS A 32 -10.59 -8.70 -21.11
N MET A 33 -9.95 -7.71 -20.48
CA MET A 33 -10.34 -7.21 -19.16
C MET A 33 -11.25 -5.97 -19.22
N GLY A 34 -11.47 -5.42 -20.42
CA GLY A 34 -12.54 -4.47 -20.73
C GLY A 34 -12.44 -3.07 -20.10
N ARG A 35 -11.45 -2.79 -19.25
CA ARG A 35 -11.27 -1.48 -18.57
C ARG A 35 -9.84 -1.15 -18.18
N THR A 36 -8.86 -1.93 -18.60
CA THR A 36 -7.50 -1.81 -18.09
C THR A 36 -6.64 -0.96 -19.03
N ARG A 37 -5.67 -0.25 -18.47
CA ARG A 37 -4.76 0.66 -19.21
C ARG A 37 -3.36 0.05 -19.34
N TYR A 38 -3.25 -1.28 -19.40
CA TYR A 38 -1.95 -1.97 -19.36
C TYR A 38 -1.06 -1.60 -20.54
N HIS A 39 -1.61 -1.44 -21.74
CA HIS A 39 -0.85 -0.96 -22.89
C HIS A 39 -0.29 0.45 -22.63
N GLN A 40 -1.09 1.35 -22.05
CA GLN A 40 -0.60 2.69 -21.68
C GLN A 40 0.44 2.65 -20.56
N HIS A 41 0.28 1.78 -19.57
CA HIS A 41 1.27 1.60 -18.52
C HIS A 41 2.59 1.06 -19.09
N LEU A 42 2.53 0.12 -20.03
CA LEU A 42 3.71 -0.39 -20.73
C LEU A 42 4.40 0.69 -21.57
N LEU A 43 3.64 1.51 -22.31
CA LEU A 43 4.17 2.67 -23.03
C LEU A 43 4.97 3.60 -22.10
N ASN A 44 4.36 3.97 -20.97
CA ASN A 44 4.98 4.84 -19.98
C ASN A 44 6.22 4.19 -19.36
N CYS A 45 6.16 2.89 -19.07
CA CYS A 45 7.28 2.13 -18.53
C CYS A 45 8.50 2.14 -19.47
N VAL A 46 8.30 1.81 -20.75
CA VAL A 46 9.38 1.81 -21.75
C VAL A 46 9.99 3.20 -21.88
N ALA A 47 9.15 4.25 -21.96
CA ALA A 47 9.61 5.64 -22.02
C ALA A 47 10.41 6.03 -20.76
N ASN A 48 9.92 5.72 -19.57
CA ASN A 48 10.60 6.02 -18.30
C ASN A 48 11.97 5.35 -18.19
N LEU A 49 12.12 4.12 -18.69
CA LEU A 49 13.40 3.42 -18.69
C LEU A 49 14.36 4.02 -19.71
N ALA A 50 13.89 4.34 -20.93
CA ALA A 50 14.67 5.02 -21.96
C ALA A 50 15.19 6.39 -21.46
N GLU A 51 14.30 7.22 -20.92
CA GLU A 51 14.64 8.52 -20.33
C GLU A 51 15.59 8.37 -19.14
N GLY A 52 15.38 7.38 -18.28
CA GLY A 52 16.24 7.10 -17.14
C GLY A 52 17.65 6.71 -17.57
N VAL A 53 17.78 5.84 -18.57
CA VAL A 53 19.08 5.48 -19.16
C VAL A 53 19.72 6.73 -19.73
N GLU A 54 18.99 7.54 -20.49
CA GLU A 54 19.51 8.74 -21.13
C GLU A 54 20.06 9.75 -20.11
N ALA A 55 19.26 10.05 -19.08
CA ALA A 55 19.64 10.93 -17.97
C ALA A 55 20.71 10.32 -17.04
N GLY A 56 21.01 9.03 -17.17
CA GLY A 56 21.94 8.32 -16.29
C GLY A 56 21.42 8.08 -14.87
N ALA A 57 20.15 8.34 -14.60
CA ALA A 57 19.51 8.11 -13.31
C ALA A 57 17.99 8.09 -13.44
N VAL A 58 17.32 7.39 -12.51
CA VAL A 58 15.85 7.33 -12.44
C VAL A 58 15.38 7.41 -10.99
N ARG A 59 14.22 8.00 -10.74
CA ARG A 59 13.64 8.00 -9.39
C ARG A 59 13.19 6.59 -9.00
N ASN A 60 13.43 6.20 -7.75
CA ASN A 60 13.09 4.86 -7.27
C ASN A 60 11.61 4.53 -7.45
N VAL A 61 10.70 5.49 -7.23
CA VAL A 61 9.24 5.27 -7.43
C VAL A 61 8.93 4.88 -8.87
N ILE A 62 9.49 5.62 -9.84
CA ILE A 62 9.30 5.35 -11.27
C ILE A 62 9.92 4.01 -11.65
N PHE A 63 11.11 3.71 -11.14
CA PHE A 63 11.79 2.44 -11.40
C PHE A 63 11.02 1.23 -10.87
N GLN A 64 10.49 1.28 -9.64
CA GLN A 64 9.72 0.17 -9.08
C GLN A 64 8.39 -0.01 -9.83
N ASP A 65 7.70 1.08 -10.17
CA ASP A 65 6.45 1.03 -10.95
C ASP A 65 6.67 0.44 -12.35
N SER A 66 7.76 0.85 -13.00
CA SER A 66 8.18 0.32 -14.31
C SER A 66 8.51 -1.18 -14.23
N LYS A 67 9.27 -1.60 -13.22
CA LYS A 67 9.57 -3.03 -12.98
C LYS A 67 8.32 -3.86 -12.70
N HIS A 68 7.40 -3.33 -11.89
CA HIS A 68 6.15 -4.01 -11.57
C HIS A 68 5.30 -4.20 -12.83
N THR A 69 5.15 -3.13 -13.62
CA THR A 69 4.43 -3.15 -14.90
C THR A 69 5.02 -4.19 -15.86
N LEU A 70 6.35 -4.19 -16.04
CA LEU A 70 7.03 -5.18 -16.87
C LEU A 70 6.82 -6.59 -16.34
N GLY A 71 6.93 -6.80 -15.03
CA GLY A 71 6.72 -8.11 -14.41
C GLY A 71 5.33 -8.66 -14.73
N THR A 72 4.29 -7.84 -14.60
CA THR A 72 2.91 -8.23 -14.89
C THR A 72 2.70 -8.57 -16.37
N VAL A 73 3.23 -7.76 -17.30
CA VAL A 73 3.10 -8.02 -18.75
C VAL A 73 3.89 -9.27 -19.15
N ILE A 74 5.13 -9.43 -18.66
CA ILE A 74 5.96 -10.62 -18.91
C ILE A 74 5.28 -11.88 -18.40
N HIS A 75 4.72 -11.85 -17.20
CA HIS A 75 3.95 -12.96 -16.67
C HIS A 75 2.74 -13.28 -17.56
N HIS A 76 2.07 -12.26 -18.10
CA HIS A 76 0.96 -12.46 -19.03
C HIS A 76 1.40 -13.14 -20.33
N VAL A 77 2.45 -12.62 -20.98
CA VAL A 77 3.09 -13.23 -22.17
C VAL A 77 3.43 -14.69 -21.90
N TRP A 78 4.05 -14.97 -20.75
CA TRP A 78 4.38 -16.34 -20.36
C TRP A 78 3.13 -17.22 -20.26
N SER A 79 2.16 -16.80 -19.47
CA SER A 79 0.97 -17.60 -19.16
C SER A 79 0.09 -17.90 -20.38
N LEU A 80 0.04 -17.00 -21.37
CA LEU A 80 -0.88 -17.12 -22.49
C LEU A 80 -0.23 -17.58 -23.80
N GLU A 81 0.96 -17.07 -24.12
CA GLU A 81 1.59 -17.29 -25.42
C GLU A 81 2.75 -18.29 -25.29
N MET A 82 3.76 -17.96 -24.47
CA MET A 82 5.01 -18.71 -24.47
C MET A 82 4.87 -20.09 -23.85
N ARG A 83 4.08 -20.25 -22.77
CA ARG A 83 3.89 -21.56 -22.14
C ARG A 83 3.31 -22.59 -23.12
N ARG A 84 2.35 -22.19 -23.97
CA ARG A 84 1.77 -23.12 -24.96
C ARG A 84 2.76 -23.45 -26.06
N ALA A 85 3.46 -22.45 -26.59
CA ALA A 85 4.43 -22.64 -27.67
C ALA A 85 5.63 -23.50 -27.22
N VAL A 86 6.11 -23.29 -25.99
CA VAL A 86 7.23 -24.02 -25.42
C VAL A 86 6.85 -25.47 -25.12
N HIS A 87 5.71 -25.71 -24.46
CA HIS A 87 5.29 -27.06 -24.07
C HIS A 87 4.69 -27.90 -25.20
N ALA A 88 4.49 -27.34 -26.41
CA ALA A 88 3.93 -28.08 -27.54
C ALA A 88 4.72 -29.35 -27.90
N ASN A 89 6.04 -29.36 -27.65
CA ASN A 89 6.94 -30.49 -27.93
C ASN A 89 7.61 -31.02 -26.64
N GLU A 90 6.97 -30.86 -25.48
CA GLU A 90 7.53 -31.28 -24.18
C GLU A 90 7.85 -32.79 -24.12
N SER A 91 7.11 -33.61 -24.87
CA SER A 91 7.36 -35.05 -25.01
C SER A 91 8.75 -35.36 -25.57
N GLU A 92 9.31 -34.48 -26.39
CA GLU A 92 10.60 -34.65 -27.08
C GLU A 92 11.79 -34.13 -26.26
N TRP A 93 11.53 -33.51 -25.10
CA TRP A 93 12.59 -32.99 -24.24
C TRP A 93 13.35 -34.10 -23.52
N ASN A 94 14.68 -33.99 -23.51
CA ASN A 94 15.52 -34.82 -22.65
C ASN A 94 15.37 -34.40 -21.17
N TYR A 95 15.96 -35.19 -20.25
CA TYR A 95 15.86 -34.95 -18.82
C TYR A 95 16.38 -33.57 -18.41
N ASP A 96 17.57 -33.18 -18.89
CA ASP A 96 18.20 -31.89 -18.59
C ASP A 96 17.34 -30.70 -19.02
N THR A 97 16.70 -30.78 -20.19
CA THR A 97 15.77 -29.77 -20.70
C THR A 97 14.51 -29.71 -19.83
N LYS A 98 13.92 -30.86 -19.48
CA LYS A 98 12.75 -30.92 -18.58
C LYS A 98 13.05 -30.34 -17.20
N GLU A 99 14.18 -30.70 -16.61
CA GLU A 99 14.62 -30.19 -15.32
C GLU A 99 14.85 -28.67 -15.37
N ALA A 100 15.52 -28.18 -16.42
CA ALA A 100 15.73 -26.76 -16.60
C ALA A 100 14.41 -26.00 -16.72
N MET A 101 13.44 -26.50 -17.50
CA MET A 101 12.15 -25.82 -17.78
C MET A 101 11.14 -25.90 -16.63
N ASN A 102 11.06 -27.00 -15.88
CA ASN A 102 10.07 -27.20 -14.82
C ASN A 102 10.19 -26.22 -13.64
N TYR A 103 11.39 -25.70 -13.38
CA TYR A 103 11.68 -24.85 -12.21
C TYR A 103 11.89 -23.37 -12.57
N PHE A 104 11.37 -22.90 -13.69
CA PHE A 104 11.49 -21.49 -14.07
C PHE A 104 10.28 -20.65 -13.67
N PRO A 105 10.41 -19.76 -12.67
CA PRO A 105 9.39 -18.75 -12.40
C PRO A 105 9.49 -17.64 -13.44
N PHE A 106 8.43 -17.38 -14.20
CA PHE A 106 8.33 -16.23 -15.10
C PHE A 106 7.56 -15.11 -14.41
N SER A 107 8.15 -14.54 -13.37
CA SER A 107 7.50 -13.53 -12.53
C SER A 107 7.96 -12.09 -12.84
N GLY A 108 9.05 -11.92 -13.59
CA GLY A 108 9.37 -10.64 -14.21
C GLY A 108 10.71 -10.55 -14.91
N ILE A 109 11.15 -9.32 -15.20
CA ILE A 109 12.30 -9.05 -16.08
C ILE A 109 13.63 -9.66 -15.60
N ASN A 110 13.81 -9.81 -14.28
CA ASN A 110 14.99 -10.48 -13.73
C ASN A 110 15.05 -11.96 -14.11
N ASP A 111 13.89 -12.62 -14.23
CA ASP A 111 13.79 -14.03 -14.56
C ASP A 111 14.11 -14.27 -16.04
N ILE A 112 13.80 -13.31 -16.92
CA ILE A 112 14.17 -13.36 -18.35
C ILE A 112 15.68 -13.33 -18.53
N ARG A 113 16.40 -12.53 -17.73
CA ARG A 113 17.87 -12.57 -17.73
C ARG A 113 18.39 -13.94 -17.30
N ALA A 114 17.83 -14.51 -16.23
CA ALA A 114 18.21 -15.83 -15.76
C ALA A 114 17.90 -16.93 -16.79
N LEU A 115 16.78 -16.80 -17.53
CA LEU A 115 16.42 -17.67 -18.63
C LEU A 115 17.50 -17.68 -19.71
N GLY A 116 17.92 -16.51 -20.21
CA GLY A 116 18.97 -16.42 -21.22
C GLY A 116 20.24 -17.17 -20.84
N ASN A 117 20.67 -17.06 -19.57
CA ASN A 117 21.84 -17.78 -19.08
C ASN A 117 21.66 -19.30 -19.03
N LYS A 118 20.46 -19.82 -18.76
CA LYS A 118 20.25 -21.28 -18.79
C LYS A 118 20.04 -21.80 -20.22
N LEU A 119 19.41 -21.03 -21.12
CA LEU A 119 19.27 -21.41 -22.54
C LEU A 119 20.64 -21.63 -23.19
N GLN A 120 21.65 -20.82 -22.85
CA GLN A 120 23.02 -21.01 -23.32
C GLN A 120 23.64 -22.35 -22.87
N LYS A 121 23.23 -22.88 -21.71
CA LYS A 121 23.74 -24.15 -21.17
C LYS A 121 23.02 -25.38 -21.72
N LEU A 122 21.83 -25.21 -22.31
CA LEU A 122 21.07 -26.30 -22.90
C LEU A 122 21.74 -26.79 -24.17
N LYS A 123 22.12 -28.07 -24.19
CA LYS A 123 22.77 -28.71 -25.34
C LYS A 123 21.79 -29.15 -26.42
N GLN A 124 20.55 -29.49 -26.04
CA GLN A 124 19.52 -29.92 -26.99
C GLN A 124 19.09 -28.72 -27.88
N PRO A 125 19.19 -28.83 -29.22
CA PRO A 125 18.57 -27.87 -30.12
C PRO A 125 17.05 -28.12 -30.18
N GLY A 126 16.27 -27.10 -30.53
CA GLY A 126 14.84 -27.25 -30.76
C GLY A 126 14.10 -25.93 -30.81
N SER A 127 12.91 -25.94 -31.43
CA SER A 127 12.07 -24.75 -31.63
C SER A 127 11.70 -24.03 -30.32
N HIS A 128 11.60 -24.75 -29.21
CA HIS A 128 11.38 -24.19 -27.88
C HIS A 128 12.55 -23.29 -27.43
N LYS A 129 13.79 -23.71 -27.71
CA LYS A 129 15.01 -22.96 -27.38
C LYS A 129 15.10 -21.69 -28.24
N ASP A 130 14.79 -21.81 -29.54
CA ASP A 130 14.82 -20.68 -30.47
C ASP A 130 13.75 -19.63 -30.13
N ALA A 131 12.52 -20.07 -29.82
CA ALA A 131 11.44 -19.18 -29.40
C ALA A 131 11.77 -18.43 -28.10
N LEU A 132 12.31 -19.13 -27.10
CA LEU A 132 12.70 -18.52 -25.83
C LEU A 132 13.91 -17.60 -25.98
N GLN A 133 14.87 -17.96 -26.83
CA GLN A 133 16.02 -17.12 -27.12
C GLN A 133 15.60 -15.85 -27.84
N GLY A 134 14.71 -15.94 -28.83
CA GLY A 134 14.14 -14.77 -29.51
C GLY A 134 13.43 -13.82 -28.54
N PHE A 135 12.66 -14.35 -27.59
CA PHE A 135 12.02 -13.52 -26.57
C PHE A 135 13.03 -12.86 -25.60
N VAL A 136 14.08 -13.57 -25.21
CA VAL A 136 15.18 -13.01 -24.41
C VAL A 136 15.90 -11.90 -25.17
N ASP A 137 16.13 -12.07 -26.47
CA ASP A 137 16.84 -11.11 -27.30
C ASP A 137 16.00 -9.86 -27.57
N GLU A 138 14.69 -10.01 -27.80
CA GLU A 138 13.73 -8.90 -27.86
C GLU A 138 13.79 -8.06 -26.58
N LEU A 139 13.81 -8.70 -25.41
CA LEU A 139 13.81 -8.00 -24.12
C LEU A 139 15.19 -7.52 -23.65
N ARG A 140 16.27 -7.83 -24.38
CA ARG A 140 17.64 -7.49 -24.00
C ARG A 140 17.82 -6.00 -23.67
N PRO A 141 17.34 -5.04 -24.50
CA PRO A 141 17.51 -3.61 -24.21
C PRO A 141 16.88 -3.21 -22.86
N LEU A 142 15.71 -3.78 -22.51
CA LEU A 142 15.04 -3.48 -21.24
C LEU A 142 15.76 -4.12 -20.05
N ILE A 143 16.31 -5.33 -20.23
CA ILE A 143 17.11 -6.01 -19.19
C ILE A 143 18.34 -5.15 -18.86
N ASP A 144 19.05 -4.70 -19.88
CA ASP A 144 20.26 -3.90 -19.71
C ASP A 144 19.94 -2.54 -19.08
N ALA A 145 18.85 -1.89 -19.50
CA ALA A 145 18.35 -0.66 -18.90
C ALA A 145 18.02 -0.83 -17.40
N VAL A 146 17.32 -1.90 -17.02
CA VAL A 146 16.96 -2.18 -15.62
C VAL A 146 18.20 -2.43 -14.76
N GLU A 147 19.17 -3.20 -15.25
CA GLU A 147 20.42 -3.47 -14.51
C GLU A 147 21.28 -2.21 -14.38
N TYR A 148 21.38 -1.40 -15.43
CA TYR A 148 22.06 -0.11 -15.39
C TYR A 148 21.42 0.83 -14.36
N LEU A 149 20.09 0.98 -14.39
CA LEU A 149 19.37 1.94 -13.55
C LEU A 149 19.22 1.51 -12.09
N LYS A 150 19.23 0.20 -11.79
CA LYS A 150 19.13 -0.32 -10.42
C LYS A 150 20.21 0.24 -9.48
N THR A 151 21.37 0.60 -10.02
CA THR A 151 22.50 1.18 -9.28
C THR A 151 22.50 2.72 -9.29
N ARG A 152 21.52 3.35 -9.95
CA ARG A 152 21.45 4.80 -10.23
C ARG A 152 20.09 5.38 -9.82
N LEU A 153 19.62 4.97 -8.65
CA LEU A 153 18.31 5.34 -8.13
C LEU A 153 18.34 6.64 -7.32
N VAL A 154 17.55 7.62 -7.75
CA VAL A 154 17.28 8.83 -6.97
C VAL A 154 16.18 8.54 -5.97
N LYS A 155 16.47 8.71 -4.67
CA LYS A 155 15.50 8.55 -3.59
C LYS A 155 14.68 9.83 -3.40
N GLY A 156 13.45 9.68 -2.89
CA GLY A 156 12.55 10.81 -2.61
C GLY A 156 11.56 11.12 -3.74
N ARG A 157 10.63 12.03 -3.45
CA ARG A 157 9.65 12.52 -4.44
C ARG A 157 10.29 13.58 -5.33
N ALA A 158 9.75 13.75 -6.54
CA ALA A 158 10.07 14.91 -7.35
C ALA A 158 9.83 16.20 -6.53
N PRO A 159 10.75 17.18 -6.56
CA PRO A 159 10.46 18.49 -6.00
C PRO A 159 9.16 19.02 -6.59
N ASN A 160 8.31 19.61 -5.75
CA ASN A 160 7.12 20.28 -6.25
C ASN A 160 7.56 21.45 -7.13
N THR A 161 7.21 21.42 -8.41
CA THR A 161 7.56 22.49 -9.37
C THR A 161 6.70 23.74 -9.20
N ARG A 162 5.63 23.66 -8.39
CA ARG A 162 4.79 24.82 -8.09
C ARG A 162 5.56 25.76 -7.15
N PRO A 163 5.48 27.09 -7.37
CA PRO A 163 5.99 28.04 -6.41
C PRO A 163 5.34 27.77 -5.04
N PRO A 164 6.08 27.92 -3.93
CA PRO A 164 5.50 27.81 -2.59
C PRO A 164 4.28 28.73 -2.49
N ALA A 165 3.18 28.20 -1.95
CA ALA A 165 2.04 29.06 -1.66
C ALA A 165 2.51 30.16 -0.68
N PRO A 166 2.12 31.43 -0.88
CA PRO A 166 2.49 32.50 0.03
C PRO A 166 2.00 32.15 1.43
N VAL A 167 2.86 32.32 2.43
CA VAL A 167 2.51 32.09 3.83
C VAL A 167 1.45 33.13 4.20
N ASN A 168 0.24 32.70 4.55
CA ASN A 168 -0.81 33.60 5.02
C ASN A 168 -0.40 34.17 6.39
N PRO A 169 -0.09 35.48 6.50
CA PRO A 169 0.34 36.08 7.76
C PRO A 169 -0.79 36.13 8.80
N ASN A 170 -2.05 36.08 8.35
CA ASN A 170 -3.24 36.09 9.20
C ASN A 170 -3.75 34.67 9.50
N LYS A 171 -2.90 33.65 9.36
CA LYS A 171 -3.28 32.27 9.65
C LYS A 171 -3.44 32.10 11.16
N ASP A 172 -4.69 32.10 11.62
CA ASP A 172 -5.01 31.71 12.99
C ASP A 172 -4.83 30.21 13.15
N VAL A 173 -3.96 29.79 14.06
CA VAL A 173 -3.64 28.38 14.35
C VAL A 173 -3.87 28.13 15.82
N LYS A 174 -4.63 27.08 16.12
CA LYS A 174 -5.06 26.70 17.48
C LYS A 174 -4.98 25.19 17.66
N THR A 175 -5.26 24.72 18.86
CA THR A 175 -5.13 23.30 19.23
C THR A 175 -6.41 22.54 18.94
N CYS A 176 -6.31 21.49 18.12
CA CYS A 176 -7.45 20.61 17.80
C CYS A 176 -7.89 19.81 19.04
N PRO A 177 -9.19 19.75 19.37
CA PRO A 177 -9.70 19.04 20.55
C PRO A 177 -9.61 17.51 20.47
N CYS A 178 -9.33 16.95 19.28
CA CYS A 178 -9.25 15.50 19.11
C CYS A 178 -7.83 14.98 18.91
N CYS A 179 -7.03 15.63 18.07
CA CYS A 179 -5.66 15.17 17.75
C CYS A 179 -4.56 16.00 18.41
N PHE A 180 -4.92 17.06 19.15
CA PHE A 180 -4.00 17.96 19.87
C PHE A 180 -2.94 18.64 19.01
N ARG A 181 -3.08 18.60 17.69
CA ARG A 181 -2.17 19.27 16.75
C ARG A 181 -2.55 20.74 16.59
N SER A 182 -1.54 21.56 16.28
CA SER A 182 -1.71 22.95 15.87
C SER A 182 -2.26 23.03 14.44
N ILE A 183 -3.51 23.44 14.31
CA ILE A 183 -4.28 23.41 13.07
C ILE A 183 -4.92 24.78 12.84
N ALA A 184 -5.08 25.17 11.57
CA ALA A 184 -5.70 26.44 11.25
C ALA A 184 -7.19 26.48 11.67
N VAL A 185 -7.66 27.65 12.08
CA VAL A 185 -9.06 27.89 12.46
C VAL A 185 -9.73 28.78 11.41
N ARG A 186 -10.97 28.45 11.06
CA ARG A 186 -11.80 29.28 10.18
C ARG A 186 -13.25 29.22 10.68
N GLY A 187 -13.86 30.39 10.86
CA GLY A 187 -15.24 30.47 11.36
C GLY A 187 -15.42 29.88 12.76
N GLY A 188 -14.41 30.00 13.62
CA GLY A 188 -14.45 29.50 15.00
C GLY A 188 -14.25 27.98 15.15
N LYS A 189 -13.98 27.25 14.06
CA LYS A 189 -13.78 25.78 14.07
C LYS A 189 -12.48 25.38 13.38
N MET A 190 -12.02 24.15 13.64
CA MET A 190 -10.83 23.60 12.98
C MET A 190 -11.08 23.40 11.48
N VAL A 191 -10.16 23.84 10.61
CA VAL A 191 -10.25 23.53 9.17
C VAL A 191 -10.00 22.05 8.91
N HIS A 192 -10.33 21.53 7.72
CA HIS A 192 -9.90 20.18 7.32
C HIS A 192 -8.38 20.07 7.30
N HIS A 193 -7.82 19.10 8.03
CA HIS A 193 -6.37 18.97 8.24
C HIS A 193 -5.87 17.53 8.13
N GLY A 194 -6.63 16.70 7.42
CA GLY A 194 -6.45 15.26 7.42
C GLY A 194 -6.77 14.66 8.79
N TYR A 195 -6.69 13.34 8.86
CA TYR A 195 -6.75 12.59 10.10
C TYR A 195 -5.43 11.82 10.20
N ASP A 196 -4.68 12.04 11.28
CA ASP A 196 -3.59 11.14 11.65
C ASP A 196 -4.20 10.09 12.56
N ARG A 197 -4.11 8.81 12.19
CA ARG A 197 -4.83 7.72 12.86
C ARG A 197 -4.22 7.46 14.24
N PRO A 198 -4.92 7.71 15.36
CA PRO A 198 -4.59 7.06 16.62
C PRO A 198 -5.24 5.66 16.59
N GLY A 199 -4.47 4.65 16.16
CA GLY A 199 -4.88 3.23 16.18
C GLY A 199 -5.56 2.70 14.91
N ASP A 200 -6.54 1.81 15.11
CA ASP A 200 -7.09 0.81 14.18
C ASP A 200 -8.20 1.33 13.24
N GLY A 201 -8.59 2.60 13.37
CA GLY A 201 -9.84 3.13 12.82
C GLY A 201 -9.93 3.30 11.29
N HIS A 202 -11.17 3.31 10.80
CA HIS A 202 -11.55 3.55 9.40
C HIS A 202 -11.08 4.92 8.85
N GLN A 203 -10.82 4.95 7.55
CA GLN A 203 -10.48 6.16 6.80
C GLN A 203 -11.71 7.08 6.71
N THR A 204 -11.76 8.13 7.52
CA THR A 204 -12.72 9.23 7.36
C THR A 204 -12.07 10.36 6.55
N ASP A 205 -12.88 11.15 5.84
CA ASP A 205 -12.40 12.31 5.07
C ASP A 205 -11.77 13.40 5.97
N SER A 206 -12.03 13.37 7.28
CA SER A 206 -11.47 14.28 8.27
C SER A 206 -11.59 13.76 9.71
N CYS A 207 -10.73 14.28 10.59
CA CYS A 207 -10.87 14.15 12.04
C CYS A 207 -12.19 14.74 12.55
N TRP A 208 -12.80 14.16 13.59
CA TRP A 208 -14.02 14.69 14.23
C TRP A 208 -13.85 16.12 14.78
N GLY A 209 -12.62 16.53 15.10
CA GLY A 209 -12.29 17.84 15.62
C GLY A 209 -12.72 19.03 14.74
N ILE A 210 -12.98 18.81 13.44
CA ILE A 210 -13.51 19.86 12.54
C ILE A 210 -14.89 20.38 12.95
N ARG A 211 -15.63 19.61 13.76
CA ARG A 211 -16.99 19.96 14.18
C ARG A 211 -17.00 20.90 15.37
N TYR A 212 -15.89 20.97 16.09
CA TYR A 212 -15.75 21.64 17.38
C TYR A 212 -14.84 22.86 17.27
N ALA A 213 -14.99 23.75 18.24
CA ALA A 213 -14.07 24.86 18.45
C ALA A 213 -12.69 24.33 18.92
N PRO A 214 -11.61 25.09 18.71
CA PRO A 214 -10.31 24.76 19.29
C PRO A 214 -10.35 24.73 20.82
N LEU A 215 -9.38 24.02 21.43
CA LEU A 215 -9.31 23.86 22.89
C LEU A 215 -9.13 25.19 23.64
N GLU A 216 -8.50 26.17 23.01
CA GLU A 216 -8.38 27.54 23.52
C GLU A 216 -9.73 28.25 23.66
N VAL A 217 -10.78 27.75 23.01
CA VAL A 217 -12.14 28.32 23.04
C VAL A 217 -13.09 27.42 23.85
N SER A 218 -13.07 26.10 23.64
CA SER A 218 -13.97 25.14 24.29
C SER A 218 -13.36 23.74 24.40
N THR A 219 -13.68 23.03 25.47
CA THR A 219 -13.32 21.61 25.69
C THR A 219 -14.35 20.63 25.14
N GLU A 220 -15.48 21.10 24.62
CA GLU A 220 -16.62 20.27 24.18
C GLU A 220 -16.21 19.13 23.21
N GLY A 221 -15.29 19.39 22.29
CA GLY A 221 -14.82 18.36 21.36
C GLY A 221 -14.01 17.26 22.02
N LEU A 222 -13.27 17.57 23.09
CA LEU A 222 -12.51 16.59 23.86
C LEU A 222 -13.43 15.80 24.79
N GLU A 223 -14.42 16.46 25.39
CA GLU A 223 -15.47 15.81 26.20
C GLU A 223 -16.28 14.82 25.36
N TRP A 224 -16.68 15.21 24.15
CA TRP A 224 -17.33 14.30 23.21
C TRP A 224 -16.45 13.11 22.86
N LEU A 225 -15.14 13.33 22.62
CA LEU A 225 -14.21 12.26 22.29
C LEU A 225 -14.07 11.26 23.46
N ILE A 226 -14.00 11.75 24.70
CA ILE A 226 -14.00 10.92 25.90
C ILE A 226 -15.30 10.10 25.98
N GLY A 227 -16.46 10.75 25.84
CA GLY A 227 -17.76 10.08 25.86
C GLY A 227 -17.90 8.99 24.78
N PHE A 228 -17.41 9.25 23.57
CA PHE A 228 -17.38 8.27 22.49
C PHE A 228 -16.52 7.05 22.85
N HIS A 229 -15.33 7.27 23.39
CA HIS A 229 -14.43 6.18 23.77
C HIS A 229 -14.94 5.39 24.99
N ASP A 230 -15.58 6.05 25.96
CA ASP A 230 -16.22 5.39 27.10
C ASP A 230 -17.39 4.51 26.67
N GLN A 231 -18.26 5.02 25.80
CA GLN A 231 -19.36 4.22 25.24
C GLN A 231 -18.81 3.01 24.50
N LYS A 232 -17.82 3.19 23.62
CA LYS A 232 -17.23 2.10 22.86
C LYS A 232 -16.53 1.08 23.76
N LEU A 233 -15.84 1.51 24.80
CA LEU A 233 -15.23 0.61 25.78
C LEU A 233 -16.29 -0.26 26.48
N LYS A 234 -17.44 0.31 26.85
CA LYS A 234 -18.56 -0.45 27.44
C LYS A 234 -19.13 -1.46 26.45
N GLU A 235 -19.33 -1.07 25.19
CA GLU A 235 -19.81 -1.95 24.12
C GLU A 235 -18.83 -3.12 23.90
N ASP A 236 -17.53 -2.85 23.78
CA ASP A 236 -16.52 -3.87 23.52
C ASP A 236 -16.37 -4.84 24.71
N LYS A 237 -16.41 -4.34 25.96
CA LYS A 237 -16.41 -5.18 27.19
C LYS A 237 -17.63 -6.10 27.22
N LEU A 238 -18.81 -5.57 26.88
CA LEU A 238 -20.06 -6.34 26.84
C LEU A 238 -20.02 -7.40 25.74
N GLU A 239 -19.52 -7.05 24.55
CA GLU A 239 -19.38 -8.00 23.45
C GLU A 239 -18.39 -9.11 23.79
N LEU A 240 -17.22 -8.77 24.37
CA LEU A 240 -16.23 -9.76 24.79
C LEU A 240 -16.80 -10.73 25.85
N LYS A 241 -17.59 -10.21 26.80
CA LYS A 241 -18.29 -11.04 27.80
C LYS A 241 -19.31 -11.99 27.16
N ASN A 242 -20.00 -11.53 26.12
CA ASN A 242 -21.04 -12.31 25.43
C ASN A 242 -20.48 -13.23 24.33
N LEU A 243 -19.23 -13.04 23.91
CA LEU A 243 -18.58 -13.80 22.84
C LEU A 243 -18.65 -15.32 23.02
N PRO A 244 -18.48 -15.91 24.23
CA PRO A 244 -18.66 -17.35 24.44
C PRO A 244 -20.05 -17.89 24.06
N ASN A 245 -21.07 -17.03 24.09
CA ASN A 245 -22.46 -17.38 23.73
C ASN A 245 -22.83 -16.92 22.31
N ALA A 246 -21.86 -16.48 21.51
CA ALA A 246 -22.12 -16.01 20.16
C ALA A 246 -22.60 -17.16 19.26
N THR A 247 -23.72 -16.94 18.57
CA THR A 247 -24.27 -17.88 17.57
C THR A 247 -23.78 -17.57 16.16
N LYS A 248 -23.15 -16.41 15.96
CA LYS A 248 -22.54 -15.99 14.70
C LYS A 248 -21.41 -14.99 14.95
N ILE A 249 -20.36 -15.06 14.15
CA ILE A 249 -19.25 -14.09 14.14
C ILE A 249 -19.00 -13.68 12.69
N SER A 250 -18.88 -12.38 12.45
CA SER A 250 -18.56 -11.84 11.12
C SER A 250 -17.17 -11.21 11.13
N ILE A 251 -16.32 -11.60 10.19
CA ILE A 251 -14.96 -11.07 10.03
C ILE A 251 -14.74 -10.59 8.60
N LEU A 252 -13.95 -9.53 8.43
CA LEU A 252 -13.54 -9.07 7.11
C LEU A 252 -12.36 -9.94 6.64
N VAL A 253 -12.56 -10.65 5.54
CA VAL A 253 -11.54 -11.50 4.91
C VAL A 253 -11.16 -10.91 3.57
N GLN A 254 -9.85 -10.78 3.34
CA GLN A 254 -9.33 -10.32 2.05
C GLN A 254 -9.00 -11.52 1.16
N ASN A 255 -9.89 -11.87 0.22
CA ASN A 255 -9.62 -12.90 -0.81
C ASN A 255 -10.63 -12.87 -1.98
N PRO A 256 -10.28 -12.41 -3.21
CA PRO A 256 -9.21 -11.49 -3.63
C PRO A 256 -9.57 -10.00 -3.38
N ARG A 257 -10.79 -9.73 -2.93
CA ARG A 257 -11.29 -8.43 -2.47
C ARG A 257 -11.73 -8.54 -1.01
N LEU A 258 -11.89 -7.40 -0.34
CA LEU A 258 -12.46 -7.35 1.00
C LEU A 258 -13.91 -7.85 0.96
N LYS A 259 -14.23 -8.88 1.73
CA LYS A 259 -15.60 -9.38 1.92
C LYS A 259 -15.86 -9.67 3.39
N LEU A 260 -17.10 -9.44 3.82
CA LEU A 260 -17.56 -9.84 5.14
C LEU A 260 -17.98 -11.31 5.07
N GLU A 261 -17.30 -12.17 5.82
CA GLU A 261 -17.66 -13.58 5.98
C GLU A 261 -18.26 -13.81 7.37
N THR A 262 -19.36 -14.55 7.44
CA THR A 262 -20.04 -14.91 8.68
C THR A 262 -19.87 -16.40 8.94
N TYR A 263 -19.53 -16.75 10.17
CA TYR A 263 -19.33 -18.11 10.65
C TYR A 263 -20.33 -18.43 11.77
N THR A 264 -20.84 -19.65 11.83
CA THR A 264 -21.60 -20.23 12.95
C THR A 264 -20.75 -21.28 13.68
N PRO A 265 -21.10 -21.73 14.90
CA PRO A 265 -20.34 -22.72 15.68
C PRO A 265 -20.01 -24.03 14.94
N GLU A 266 -20.83 -24.41 13.97
CA GLU A 266 -20.69 -25.64 13.19
C GLU A 266 -19.69 -25.50 12.03
N ASP A 267 -19.31 -24.27 11.66
CA ASP A 267 -18.40 -24.03 10.54
C ASP A 267 -16.96 -24.40 10.89
N LYS A 268 -16.24 -25.01 9.93
CA LYS A 268 -14.81 -25.35 10.09
C LYS A 268 -13.93 -24.13 10.42
N GLY A 269 -14.34 -22.93 10.02
CA GLY A 269 -13.63 -21.68 10.30
C GLY A 269 -13.97 -21.01 11.63
N TRP A 270 -14.95 -21.52 12.39
CA TRP A 270 -15.47 -20.92 13.60
C TRP A 270 -14.38 -20.57 14.62
N LYS A 271 -13.53 -21.55 14.98
CA LYS A 271 -12.47 -21.34 15.97
C LYS A 271 -11.54 -20.18 15.58
N LYS A 272 -11.17 -20.11 14.30
CA LYS A 272 -10.30 -19.05 13.78
C LYS A 272 -11.00 -17.68 13.83
N ALA A 273 -12.26 -17.61 13.43
CA ALA A 273 -13.05 -16.38 13.49
C ALA A 273 -13.28 -15.93 14.94
N TYR A 274 -13.52 -16.86 15.86
CA TYR A 274 -13.66 -16.63 17.29
C TYR A 274 -12.37 -16.06 17.89
N ASP A 275 -11.23 -16.72 17.69
CA ASP A 275 -9.94 -16.28 18.22
C ASP A 275 -9.56 -14.90 17.67
N TYR A 276 -9.83 -14.66 16.38
CA TYR A 276 -9.63 -13.37 15.73
C TYR A 276 -10.50 -12.27 16.37
N ARG A 277 -11.82 -12.49 16.48
CA ARG A 277 -12.74 -11.50 17.07
C ARG A 277 -12.42 -11.23 18.54
N LYS A 278 -12.05 -12.26 19.29
CA LYS A 278 -11.58 -12.13 20.68
C LYS A 278 -10.35 -11.24 20.76
N GLY A 279 -9.35 -11.50 19.92
CA GLY A 279 -8.12 -10.71 19.87
C GLY A 279 -8.35 -9.26 19.49
N GLU A 280 -9.25 -8.99 18.53
CA GLU A 280 -9.69 -7.63 18.18
C GLU A 280 -10.33 -6.91 19.37
N LEU A 281 -11.33 -7.51 20.01
CA LEU A 281 -12.02 -6.91 21.16
C LEU A 281 -11.06 -6.64 22.33
N GLU A 282 -10.17 -7.57 22.63
CA GLU A 282 -9.14 -7.37 23.66
C GLU A 282 -8.16 -6.24 23.29
N GLY A 283 -7.80 -6.12 22.01
CA GLY A 283 -7.02 -5.02 21.47
C GLY A 283 -7.71 -3.66 21.61
N ASP A 284 -8.95 -3.58 21.15
CA ASP A 284 -9.79 -2.39 21.22
C ASP A 284 -9.97 -1.91 22.67
N ILE A 285 -10.29 -2.83 23.59
CA ILE A 285 -10.41 -2.52 25.03
C ILE A 285 -9.11 -1.92 25.58
N ARG A 286 -7.95 -2.51 25.27
CA ARG A 286 -6.64 -1.97 25.71
C ARG A 286 -6.38 -0.58 25.12
N ASN A 287 -6.58 -0.42 23.83
CA ASN A 287 -6.36 0.85 23.12
C ASN A 287 -7.27 1.95 23.66
N ARG A 288 -8.56 1.65 23.88
CA ARG A 288 -9.52 2.62 24.42
C ARG A 288 -9.19 3.05 25.85
N ARG A 289 -8.81 2.13 26.73
CA ARG A 289 -8.33 2.45 28.09
C ARG A 289 -7.14 3.39 28.07
N PHE A 290 -6.15 3.07 27.23
CA PHE A 290 -4.96 3.90 27.07
C PHE A 290 -5.32 5.31 26.56
N ASN A 291 -6.14 5.38 25.51
CA ASN A 291 -6.60 6.65 24.94
C ASN A 291 -7.41 7.49 25.95
N LEU A 292 -8.35 6.88 26.69
CA LEU A 292 -9.12 7.57 27.72
C LEU A 292 -8.21 8.16 28.81
N THR A 293 -7.17 7.45 29.22
CA THR A 293 -6.17 7.96 30.18
C THR A 293 -5.52 9.24 29.66
N ILE A 294 -5.09 9.24 28.39
CA ILE A 294 -4.47 10.41 27.75
C ILE A 294 -5.47 11.56 27.62
N TYR A 295 -6.68 11.29 27.14
CA TYR A 295 -7.69 12.30 26.88
C TYR A 295 -8.18 12.97 28.17
N ARG A 296 -8.42 12.20 29.23
CA ARG A 296 -8.80 12.74 30.55
C ARG A 296 -7.68 13.59 31.16
N ARG A 297 -6.42 13.18 31.00
CA ARG A 297 -5.28 14.01 31.41
C ARG A 297 -5.27 15.35 30.68
N HIS A 298 -5.39 15.33 29.34
CA HIS A 298 -5.48 16.56 28.57
C HIS A 298 -6.69 17.41 28.95
N LEU A 299 -7.84 16.79 29.24
CA LEU A 299 -9.03 17.54 29.67
C LEU A 299 -8.74 18.30 30.96
N LYS A 300 -8.10 17.67 31.95
CA LYS A 300 -7.69 18.33 33.20
C LYS A 300 -6.71 19.49 32.96
N GLU A 301 -5.74 19.31 32.07
CA GLU A 301 -4.80 20.37 31.66
C GLU A 301 -5.53 21.57 31.06
N TRP A 302 -6.52 21.32 30.20
CA TRP A 302 -7.29 22.38 29.55
C TRP A 302 -8.30 23.05 30.47
N ILE A 303 -8.94 22.31 31.38
CA ILE A 303 -9.77 22.88 32.45
C ILE A 303 -8.96 23.91 33.22
N LYS A 304 -7.78 23.50 33.72
CA LYS A 304 -6.88 24.39 34.45
C LYS A 304 -6.47 25.60 33.60
N TRP A 305 -6.17 25.40 32.31
CA TRP A 305 -5.81 26.49 31.41
C TRP A 305 -6.90 27.56 31.27
N HIS A 306 -8.18 27.15 31.25
CA HIS A 306 -9.34 28.05 31.19
C HIS A 306 -9.58 28.73 32.55
N GLU A 307 -9.45 27.99 33.66
CA GLU A 307 -9.57 28.52 35.02
C GLU A 307 -8.52 29.59 35.33
N ASP A 308 -7.26 29.35 34.94
CA ASP A 308 -6.14 30.31 35.05
C ASP A 308 -6.40 31.60 34.25
N ARG A 309 -7.40 31.59 33.35
CA ARG A 309 -7.84 32.74 32.52
C ARG A 309 -9.21 33.27 32.92
N GLY A 310 -9.71 32.89 34.09
CA GLY A 310 -10.97 33.38 34.66
C GLY A 310 -12.21 32.78 34.01
N LYS A 311 -12.09 31.64 33.32
CA LYS A 311 -13.22 30.91 32.74
C LYS A 311 -13.44 29.58 33.46
N THR A 312 -14.57 29.46 34.14
CA THR A 312 -15.02 28.18 34.71
C THR A 312 -15.73 27.37 33.65
N LEU A 313 -15.39 26.08 33.54
CA LEU A 313 -16.05 25.14 32.65
C LEU A 313 -16.94 24.19 33.48
N ASP A 314 -18.21 24.10 33.11
CA ASP A 314 -19.15 23.15 33.73
C ASP A 314 -19.07 21.81 33.00
N ILE A 315 -18.24 20.91 33.53
CA ILE A 315 -17.97 19.60 32.93
C ILE A 315 -18.39 18.50 33.91
N PRO A 316 -19.17 17.50 33.49
CA PRO A 316 -19.58 16.40 34.35
C PRO A 316 -18.39 15.60 34.89
N ASP A 317 -18.41 15.23 36.17
CA ASP A 317 -17.32 14.47 36.81
C ASP A 317 -17.09 13.10 36.17
N SER A 318 -18.14 12.49 35.60
CA SER A 318 -18.05 11.25 34.82
C SER A 318 -17.11 11.36 33.61
N VAL A 319 -16.95 12.57 33.06
CA VAL A 319 -16.03 12.84 31.94
C VAL A 319 -14.61 13.11 32.45
N LYS A 320 -14.46 13.75 33.62
CA LYS A 320 -13.15 14.07 34.23
C LYS A 320 -12.42 12.84 34.77
N ASP A 321 -13.16 11.98 35.47
CA ASP A 321 -12.60 10.95 36.36
C ASP A 321 -13.21 9.56 36.15
N GLY A 322 -13.84 9.32 34.99
CA GLY A 322 -14.52 8.05 34.70
C GLY A 322 -13.67 6.81 35.04
N GLU A 323 -14.34 5.70 35.35
CA GLU A 323 -13.78 4.52 36.02
C GLU A 323 -12.36 4.16 35.55
N ALA A 324 -11.39 4.35 36.44
CA ALA A 324 -10.05 3.80 36.32
C ALA A 324 -10.12 2.30 36.64
N GLU A 325 -10.60 1.50 35.68
CA GLU A 325 -10.55 0.04 35.73
C GLU A 325 -9.46 -0.55 34.84
#